data_AF-A0A379AL59-F1
#
_entry.id   AF-A0A379AL59-F1
#
_cell.length_a   1.000
_cell.length_b   1.000
_cell.length_c   1.000
_cell.angle_alpha   90.00
_cell.angle_beta   90.00
_cell.angle_gamma   90.00
#
_symmetry.space_group_name_H-M   'P 1'
#
loop_
_entity.id
_entity.type
_entity.pdbx_description
1 polymer ?
#
loop_
_entity_poly.entity_id
_entity_poly.type
_entity_poly.pdbx_seq_one_letter_code
_entity_poly.pdbx_strand_id
1 'polypeptide(L)'
;MIAALDAELLSVQQQIDDHIDNHPDLKQDMKYLTSVKGIGKQVGSNMLAVLRGNAFSSPEQAAAWLGLVPREKRSGSSVNGRSRLTKTGPADLRAKLYLSAMTAIKHNPMLRIFYERLLKAGKAKMSALCAVMRKLVHICYAVLMKQQEFDPNYSA
;
A
#
# COMPACT_ATOMS: atom_id res chain seq x y z
N MET A 1 22.01 17.30 19.06
CA MET A 1 20.85 16.43 19.34
C MET A 1 20.14 16.02 18.06
N ILE A 2 19.59 16.94 17.25
CA ILE A 2 18.92 16.58 15.98
C ILE A 2 19.84 15.81 15.03
N ALA A 3 21.07 16.30 14.79
CA ALA A 3 22.04 15.62 13.94
C ALA A 3 22.41 14.19 14.41
N ALA A 4 22.35 13.92 15.72
CA ALA A 4 22.60 12.58 16.25
C ALA A 4 21.43 11.63 15.95
N LEU A 5 20.19 12.12 16.06
CA LEU A 5 18.99 11.36 15.69
C LEU A 5 18.92 11.09 14.19
N ASP A 6 19.34 12.04 13.35
CA ASP A 6 19.43 11.84 11.90
C ASP A 6 20.46 10.75 11.55
N ALA A 7 21.62 10.75 12.22
CA ALA A 7 22.65 9.72 12.05
C ALA A 7 22.14 8.34 12.49
N GLU A 8 21.39 8.27 13.60
CA GLU A 8 20.79 7.03 14.09
C GLU A 8 19.71 6.50 13.13
N LEU A 9 18.87 7.39 12.59
CA LEU A 9 17.87 7.03 11.58
C LEU A 9 18.52 6.43 10.33
N LEU A 10 19.60 7.05 9.85
CA LEU A 10 20.37 6.52 8.72
C LEU A 10 21.01 5.16 9.04
N SER A 11 21.56 4.99 10.24
CA SER A 11 22.13 3.72 10.69
C SER A 11 21.09 2.61 10.71
N VAL A 12 19.91 2.85 11.28
CA VAL A 12 18.81 1.88 11.31
C VAL A 12 18.30 1.57 9.90
N GLN A 13 18.18 2.58 9.03
CA GLN A 13 17.80 2.34 7.65
C GLN A 13 18.82 1.46 6.91
N GLN A 14 20.12 1.67 7.15
CA GLN A 14 21.17 0.82 6.58
C GLN A 14 21.06 -0.62 7.07
N GLN A 15 20.81 -0.84 8.37
CA GLN A 15 20.62 -2.18 8.92
C GLN A 15 19.43 -2.91 8.28
N ILE A 16 18.34 -2.18 7.99
CA ILE A 16 17.18 -2.75 7.28
C ILE A 16 17.55 -3.13 5.84
N ASP A 17 18.22 -2.22 5.13
CA ASP A 17 18.65 -2.46 3.74
C ASP A 17 19.62 -3.65 3.67
N ASP A 18 20.62 -3.71 4.55
CA ASP A 18 21.58 -4.81 4.65
C ASP A 18 20.90 -6.14 5.00
N HIS A 19 19.93 -6.12 5.91
CA HIS A 19 19.17 -7.32 6.25
C HIS A 19 18.40 -7.84 5.03
N ILE A 20 17.72 -6.98 4.28
CA ILE A 20 17.02 -7.37 3.05
C ILE A 20 18.01 -7.89 2.01
N ASP A 21 19.15 -7.22 1.83
CA ASP A 21 20.14 -7.56 0.80
C ASP A 21 20.89 -8.87 1.08
N ASN A 22 21.07 -9.23 2.35
CA ASN A 22 21.73 -10.46 2.76
C ASN A 22 20.82 -11.70 2.73
N HIS A 23 19.51 -11.53 2.49
CA HIS A 23 18.55 -12.63 2.36
C HIS A 23 18.00 -12.69 0.93
N PRO A 24 18.40 -13.68 0.10
CA PRO A 24 18.03 -13.74 -1.31
C PRO A 24 16.52 -13.65 -1.57
N ASP A 25 15.71 -14.33 -0.76
CA ASP A 25 14.24 -14.33 -0.90
C ASP A 25 13.65 -12.94 -0.62
N LEU A 26 14.12 -12.26 0.43
CA LEU A 26 13.66 -10.91 0.78
C LEU A 26 14.11 -9.89 -0.27
N LYS A 27 15.34 -10.03 -0.78
CA LYS A 27 15.87 -9.20 -1.86
C LYS A 27 15.05 -9.33 -3.13
N GLN A 28 14.67 -10.57 -3.48
CA GLN A 28 13.84 -10.83 -4.65
C GLN A 28 12.42 -10.29 -4.46
N ASP A 29 11.81 -10.49 -3.29
CA ASP A 29 10.51 -9.92 -2.96
C ASP A 29 10.52 -8.38 -3.01
N MET A 30 11.61 -7.76 -2.55
CA MET A 30 11.79 -6.31 -2.62
C MET A 30 11.87 -5.82 -4.08
N LYS A 31 12.51 -6.59 -4.96
CA LYS A 31 12.52 -6.33 -6.41
C LYS A 31 11.10 -6.37 -7.00
N TYR A 32 10.30 -7.37 -6.63
CA TYR A 32 8.90 -7.48 -7.07
C TYR A 32 8.06 -6.31 -6.56
N LEU A 33 8.18 -5.91 -5.30
CA LEU A 33 7.45 -4.77 -4.75
C LEU A 33 7.82 -3.45 -5.43
N THR A 34 9.12 -3.19 -5.61
CA THR A 34 9.62 -1.93 -6.18
C THR A 34 9.43 -1.84 -7.70
N SER A 35 9.10 -2.94 -8.38
CA SER A 35 8.66 -2.92 -9.79
C SER A 35 7.32 -2.18 -10.00
N VAL A 36 6.48 -2.11 -8.95
CA VAL A 36 5.20 -1.40 -8.99
C VAL A 36 5.44 0.12 -8.95
N LYS A 37 5.17 0.81 -10.06
CA LYS A 37 5.25 2.28 -10.12
C LYS A 37 4.36 2.91 -9.04
N GLY A 38 4.99 3.60 -8.09
CA GLY A 38 4.37 4.17 -6.89
C GLY A 38 4.89 3.56 -5.59
N ILE A 39 5.54 2.40 -5.63
CA ILE A 39 6.17 1.74 -4.47
C ILE A 39 7.69 1.96 -4.54
N GLY A 40 8.20 2.80 -3.64
CA GLY A 40 9.65 3.00 -3.46
C GLY A 40 10.23 2.13 -2.34
N LYS A 41 11.54 2.24 -2.09
CA LYS A 41 12.26 1.44 -1.08
C LYS A 41 11.58 1.42 0.30
N GLN A 42 11.19 2.59 0.81
CA GLN A 42 10.59 2.69 2.14
C GLN A 42 9.22 2.00 2.19
N VAL A 43 8.33 2.27 1.23
CA VAL A 43 7.01 1.63 1.18
C VAL A 43 7.13 0.14 0.90
N GLY A 44 8.06 -0.27 0.03
CA GLY A 44 8.38 -1.66 -0.26
C GLY A 44 8.81 -2.42 1.00
N SER A 45 9.75 -1.88 1.77
CA SER A 45 10.21 -2.51 3.03
C SER A 45 9.08 -2.64 4.06
N ASN A 46 8.22 -1.63 4.17
CA ASN A 46 7.03 -1.71 5.02
C ASN A 46 6.04 -2.79 4.55
N MET A 47 5.78 -2.86 3.23
CA MET A 47 4.89 -3.86 2.66
C MET A 47 5.47 -5.27 2.77
N LEU A 48 6.79 -5.42 2.63
CA LEU A 48 7.51 -6.67 2.83
C LEU A 48 7.30 -7.17 4.27
N ALA A 49 7.57 -6.31 5.25
CA ALA A 49 7.37 -6.62 6.67
C ALA A 49 5.91 -6.98 6.98
N VAL A 50 4.95 -6.23 6.42
CA VAL A 50 3.52 -6.52 6.63
C VAL A 50 3.10 -7.84 5.98
N LEU A 51 3.45 -8.07 4.72
CA LEU A 51 2.95 -9.20 3.93
C LEU A 51 3.67 -10.52 4.22
N ARG A 52 4.94 -10.48 4.64
CA ARG A 52 5.69 -11.67 5.06
C ARG A 52 5.64 -11.90 6.58
N GLY A 53 5.43 -10.85 7.37
CA GLY A 53 5.29 -10.96 8.83
C GLY A 53 3.89 -11.35 9.32
N ASN A 54 2.90 -11.46 8.43
CA ASN A 54 1.53 -11.85 8.78
C ASN A 54 1.02 -12.95 7.85
N ALA A 55 0.22 -13.88 8.39
CA ALA A 55 -0.41 -14.94 7.62
C ALA A 55 -1.75 -14.48 7.02
N PHE A 56 -1.70 -13.66 5.96
CA PHE A 56 -2.90 -13.27 5.22
C PHE A 56 -3.27 -14.36 4.21
N SER A 57 -4.54 -14.78 4.21
CA SER A 57 -5.05 -15.74 3.22
C SER A 57 -5.57 -15.07 1.95
N SER A 58 -5.73 -13.74 1.96
CA SER A 58 -6.21 -12.96 0.82
C SER A 58 -5.74 -11.50 0.85
N PRO A 59 -5.68 -10.81 -0.31
CA PRO A 59 -5.33 -9.40 -0.36
C PRO A 59 -6.33 -8.51 0.37
N GLU A 60 -7.60 -8.92 0.47
CA GLU A 60 -8.63 -8.21 1.21
C GLU A 60 -8.32 -8.17 2.71
N GLN A 61 -7.79 -9.27 3.28
CA GLN A 61 -7.36 -9.32 4.68
C GLN A 61 -6.19 -8.38 4.93
N ALA A 62 -5.18 -8.36 4.06
CA ALA A 62 -4.07 -7.43 4.16
C ALA A 62 -4.56 -5.96 4.11
N ALA A 63 -5.45 -5.64 3.18
CA ALA A 63 -6.02 -4.30 3.08
C ALA A 63 -6.93 -3.94 4.27
N ALA A 64 -7.63 -4.90 4.87
CA ALA A 64 -8.43 -4.70 6.07
C ALA A 64 -7.54 -4.46 7.31
N TRP A 65 -6.46 -5.23 7.44
CA TRP A 65 -5.45 -5.05 8.50
C TRP A 65 -4.80 -3.68 8.43
N LEU A 66 -4.51 -3.19 7.21
CA LEU A 66 -4.01 -1.84 6.96
C LEU A 66 -5.07 -0.73 7.11
N GLY A 67 -6.32 -1.05 7.47
CA GLY A 67 -7.37 -0.06 7.66
C GLY A 67 -7.88 0.59 6.37
N LEU A 68 -7.74 -0.08 5.22
CA LEU A 68 -8.14 0.41 3.89
C LEU A 68 -9.51 -0.10 3.44
N VAL A 69 -10.32 -0.58 4.39
CA VAL A 69 -11.71 -0.96 4.18
C VAL A 69 -12.63 0.16 4.69
N PRO A 70 -13.69 0.51 3.94
CA PRO A 70 -14.73 1.41 4.43
C PRO A 70 -15.45 0.81 5.64
N ARG A 71 -15.67 1.62 6.67
CA ARG A 71 -16.62 1.36 7.76
C ARG A 71 -17.91 2.09 7.46
N GLU A 72 -18.99 1.35 7.34
CA GLU A 72 -20.34 1.93 7.30
C GLU A 72 -20.76 2.32 8.72
N LYS A 73 -21.38 3.50 8.87
CA LYS A 73 -22.02 3.91 10.11
C LYS A 73 -23.53 3.90 9.89
N ARG A 74 -24.14 2.73 10.07
CA ARG A 74 -25.59 2.55 10.10
C ARG A 74 -26.05 2.34 11.53
N SER A 75 -27.02 3.13 11.98
CA SER A 75 -27.71 2.96 13.27
C SER A 75 -29.20 3.20 13.04
N GLY A 76 -30.01 2.14 13.15
CA GLY A 76 -31.43 2.17 12.77
C GLY A 76 -31.65 2.55 11.29
N SER A 77 -32.87 3.00 10.98
CA SER A 77 -33.27 3.45 9.63
C SER A 77 -32.88 4.90 9.33
N SER A 78 -32.50 5.69 10.34
CA SER A 78 -32.32 7.15 10.21
C SER A 78 -30.87 7.61 10.12
N VAL A 79 -29.88 6.78 10.50
CA VAL A 79 -28.45 7.16 10.43
C VAL A 79 -27.80 6.51 9.21
N ASN A 80 -27.74 7.26 8.11
CA ASN A 80 -26.92 6.96 6.93
C ASN A 80 -25.70 7.88 6.88
N GLY A 81 -24.75 7.65 7.79
CA GLY A 81 -23.51 8.44 7.84
C GLY A 81 -22.59 8.14 6.65
N ARG A 82 -21.84 9.15 6.19
CA ARG A 82 -20.82 8.97 5.14
C ARG A 82 -19.80 7.90 5.57
N SER A 83 -19.62 6.87 4.74
CA SER A 83 -18.61 5.84 4.97
C SER A 83 -17.21 6.45 5.05
N ARG A 84 -16.44 6.03 6.06
CA ARG A 84 -15.05 6.47 6.30
C ARG A 84 -14.16 5.24 6.32
N LEU A 85 -12.87 5.40 6.04
CA LEU A 85 -11.93 4.30 6.28
C LEU A 85 -11.95 3.90 7.75
N THR A 86 -11.78 2.60 8.00
CA THR A 86 -11.51 2.10 9.34
C THR A 86 -10.25 2.76 9.90
N LYS A 87 -10.23 3.00 11.20
CA LYS A 87 -9.04 3.50 11.91
C LYS A 87 -8.16 2.37 12.44
N THR A 88 -8.50 1.13 12.11
CA THR A 88 -7.75 -0.08 12.45
C THR A 88 -6.40 -0.09 11.73
N GLY A 89 -5.40 -0.70 12.36
CA GLY A 89 -4.07 -0.82 11.79
C GLY A 89 -3.21 0.43 11.90
N PRO A 90 -1.94 0.34 11.47
CA PRO A 90 -0.95 1.40 11.62
C PRO A 90 -1.32 2.64 10.81
N ALA A 91 -1.55 3.77 11.50
CA ALA A 91 -1.87 5.06 10.87
C ALA A 91 -0.73 5.59 9.99
N ASP A 92 0.51 5.37 10.41
CA ASP A 92 1.71 5.78 9.67
C ASP A 92 1.84 5.04 8.32
N LEU A 93 1.60 3.72 8.28
CA LEU A 93 1.60 2.99 7.01
C LEU A 93 0.49 3.47 6.07
N ARG A 94 -0.68 3.83 6.59
CA ARG A 94 -1.73 4.45 5.76
C ARG A 94 -1.30 5.79 5.17
N ALA A 95 -0.58 6.61 5.94
CA ALA A 95 -0.04 7.87 5.43
C ALA A 95 1.01 7.65 4.32
N LYS A 96 1.92 6.68 4.52
CA LYS A 96 2.90 6.28 3.48
C LYS A 96 2.22 5.73 2.22
N LEU A 97 1.18 4.91 2.37
CA LEU A 97 0.38 4.38 1.26
C LEU A 97 -0.40 5.49 0.54
N TYR A 98 -0.82 6.53 1.24
CA TYR A 98 -1.47 7.69 0.64
C TYR A 98 -0.50 8.43 -0.31
N LEU A 99 0.73 8.70 0.16
CA LEU A 99 1.77 9.33 -0.68
C LEU A 99 2.17 8.44 -1.87
N SER A 100 2.26 7.12 -1.63
CA SER A 100 2.47 6.13 -2.68
C SER A 100 1.36 6.15 -3.73
N ALA A 101 0.10 6.19 -3.31
CA ALA A 101 -1.05 6.26 -4.20
C ALA A 101 -1.08 7.56 -5.04
N MET A 102 -0.72 8.70 -4.45
CA MET A 102 -0.59 9.95 -5.21
C MET A 102 0.47 9.84 -6.30
N THR A 103 1.62 9.26 -5.98
CA THR A 103 2.71 9.01 -6.93
C THR A 103 2.28 8.03 -8.01
N ALA A 104 1.59 6.96 -7.61
CA ALA A 104 1.11 5.92 -8.50
C ALA A 104 0.10 6.47 -9.53
N ILE A 105 -0.84 7.32 -9.13
CA ILE A 105 -1.78 7.96 -10.08
C ILE A 105 -1.05 8.80 -11.13
N LYS A 106 0.09 9.40 -10.79
CA LYS A 106 0.87 10.22 -11.72
C LYS A 106 1.67 9.37 -12.70
N HIS A 107 2.25 8.26 -12.24
CA HIS A 107 3.27 7.51 -12.99
C HIS A 107 2.83 6.11 -13.46
N ASN A 108 1.72 5.58 -12.95
CA ASN A 108 1.17 4.28 -13.32
C ASN A 108 -0.13 4.47 -14.12
N PRO A 109 -0.12 4.29 -15.46
CA PRO A 109 -1.31 4.50 -16.29
C PRO A 109 -2.52 3.66 -15.86
N MET A 110 -2.31 2.41 -15.44
CA MET A 110 -3.40 1.53 -14.99
C MET A 110 -4.11 2.09 -13.75
N LEU A 111 -3.34 2.55 -12.76
CA LEU A 111 -3.91 3.15 -11.55
C LEU A 111 -4.51 4.53 -11.80
N ARG A 112 -3.95 5.29 -12.75
CA ARG A 112 -4.52 6.57 -13.20
C ARG A 112 -5.90 6.37 -13.84
N ILE A 113 -6.02 5.44 -14.79
CA ILE A 113 -7.29 5.10 -15.44
C ILE A 113 -8.31 4.63 -14.40
N PHE A 114 -7.90 3.78 -13.46
CA PHE A 114 -8.75 3.33 -12.36
C PHE A 114 -9.26 4.50 -11.50
N TYR A 115 -8.37 5.43 -11.12
CA TYR A 115 -8.73 6.62 -10.36
C TYR A 115 -9.71 7.53 -11.12
N GLU A 116 -9.40 7.85 -12.37
CA GLU A 116 -10.24 8.69 -13.23
C GLU A 116 -11.63 8.09 -13.44
N ARG A 117 -11.72 6.76 -13.63
CA ARG A 117 -13.00 6.05 -13.74
C ARG A 117 -13.86 6.22 -12.49
N LEU A 118 -13.26 6.17 -11.30
CA LEU A 118 -14.01 6.39 -10.05
C LEU A 118 -14.50 7.83 -9.92
N LEU A 119 -13.70 8.81 -10.34
CA LEU A 119 -14.12 10.21 -10.37
C LEU A 119 -15.28 10.43 -11.34
N LYS A 120 -15.22 9.86 -12.55
CA LYS A 120 -16.31 9.89 -13.55
C LYS A 120 -17.59 9.25 -13.01
N ALA A 121 -17.46 8.22 -12.17
CA ALA A 121 -18.59 7.61 -11.46
C ALA A 121 -19.09 8.42 -10.24
N GLY A 122 -18.68 9.68 -10.09
CA GLY A 122 -19.15 10.58 -9.04
C GLY A 122 -18.53 10.35 -7.66
N LYS A 123 -17.48 9.52 -7.53
CA LYS A 123 -16.80 9.33 -6.24
C LYS A 123 -15.99 10.57 -5.88
N ALA A 124 -16.06 10.97 -4.61
CA ALA A 124 -15.23 12.04 -4.09
C ALA A 124 -13.73 11.70 -4.24
N LYS A 125 -12.89 12.70 -4.54
CA LYS A 125 -11.43 12.54 -4.76
C LYS A 125 -10.74 11.69 -3.69
N MET A 126 -11.00 11.98 -2.42
CA MET A 126 -10.43 11.21 -1.31
C MET A 126 -10.89 9.75 -1.28
N SER A 127 -12.16 9.48 -1.62
CA SER A 127 -12.66 8.10 -1.70
C SER A 127 -12.03 7.33 -2.86
N ALA A 128 -11.85 7.99 -4.01
CA ALA A 128 -11.18 7.39 -5.16
C ALA A 128 -9.70 7.12 -4.86
N LEU A 129 -9.02 8.03 -4.15
CA LEU A 129 -7.63 7.84 -3.73
C LEU A 129 -7.50 6.69 -2.71
N CYS A 130 -8.41 6.57 -1.75
CA CYS A 130 -8.44 5.43 -0.83
C CYS A 130 -8.63 4.10 -1.57
N ALA A 131 -9.43 4.08 -2.64
CA ALA A 131 -9.58 2.90 -3.49
C ALA A 131 -8.28 2.56 -4.25
N VAL A 132 -7.51 3.56 -4.67
CA VAL A 132 -6.17 3.34 -5.25
C VAL A 132 -5.20 2.79 -4.22
N MET A 133 -5.19 3.31 -2.98
CA MET A 133 -4.38 2.76 -1.89
C MET A 133 -4.69 1.28 -1.67
N ARG A 134 -5.98 0.93 -1.62
CA ARG A 134 -6.42 -0.47 -1.52
C ARG A 134 -5.93 -1.29 -2.71
N LYS A 135 -6.08 -0.77 -3.94
CA LYS A 135 -5.62 -1.46 -5.17
C LYS A 135 -4.10 -1.70 -5.15
N LEU A 136 -3.31 -0.75 -4.65
CA LEU A 136 -1.86 -0.91 -4.48
C LEU A 136 -1.52 -2.07 -3.53
N VAL A 137 -2.21 -2.19 -2.40
CA VAL A 137 -2.01 -3.32 -1.48
C VAL A 137 -2.32 -4.65 -2.15
N HIS A 138 -3.41 -4.72 -2.94
CA HIS A 138 -3.74 -5.93 -3.70
C HIS A 138 -2.65 -6.27 -4.73
N ILE A 139 -2.07 -5.27 -5.40
CA ILE A 139 -0.97 -5.48 -6.34
C ILE A 139 0.28 -5.99 -5.59
N CYS A 140 0.65 -5.36 -4.47
CA CYS A 140 1.79 -5.78 -3.65
C CYS A 140 1.63 -7.23 -3.19
N TYR A 141 0.43 -7.60 -2.72
CA TYR A 141 0.11 -8.98 -2.37
C TYR A 141 0.28 -9.92 -3.57
N ALA A 142 -0.28 -9.55 -4.72
CA ALA A 142 -0.24 -10.38 -5.92
C ALA A 142 1.19 -10.63 -6.43
N VAL A 143 2.05 -9.61 -6.50
CA VAL A 143 3.44 -9.76 -6.99
C VAL A 143 4.28 -10.64 -6.05
N LEU A 144 4.03 -10.58 -4.74
CA LEU A 144 4.71 -11.43 -3.75
C LEU A 144 4.22 -12.88 -3.75
N MET A 145 2.92 -13.12 -3.99
CA MET A 145 2.37 -14.48 -4.05
C MET A 145 2.70 -15.17 -5.36
N LYS A 146 2.66 -14.43 -6.48
CA LYS A 146 3.02 -14.96 -7.81
C LYS A 146 4.53 -14.99 -8.06
N GLN A 147 5.31 -14.35 -7.19
CA GLN A 147 6.75 -14.16 -7.35
C GLN A 147 7.14 -13.68 -8.75
N GLN A 148 6.47 -12.61 -9.20
CA GLN A 148 6.69 -12.02 -10.52
C GLN A 148 6.68 -10.50 -10.44
N GLU A 149 7.43 -9.85 -11.33
CA GLU A 149 7.41 -8.40 -11.45
C GLU A 149 6.03 -7.89 -11.91
N PHE A 150 5.73 -6.64 -11.56
CA PHE A 150 4.49 -6.00 -11.93
C PHE A 150 4.43 -5.74 -13.45
N ASP A 151 3.46 -6.36 -14.10
CA ASP A 151 3.12 -6.07 -15.49
C ASP A 151 1.87 -5.15 -15.54
N PRO A 152 1.99 -3.91 -16.05
CA PRO A 152 0.86 -2.99 -16.19
C PRO A 152 -0.21 -3.46 -17.20
N ASN A 153 0.15 -4.37 -18.10
CA ASN A 153 -0.74 -4.90 -19.15
C ASN A 153 -1.34 -6.27 -18.78
N TYR A 154 -1.11 -6.74 -17.55
CA TYR A 154 -1.59 -8.05 -17.11
C TYR A 154 -3.13 -8.14 -17.18
N SER A 155 -3.63 -8.81 -18.21
CA SER A 155 -5.01 -9.26 -18.34
C SER A 155 -5.12 -10.64 -17.71
N ALA A 156 -5.70 -10.70 -16.50
CA ALA A 156 -6.06 -11.94 -15.82
C ALA A 156 -7.33 -12.55 -16.43
#